data_AF-A0A1E1X0S4-F1
#
_entry.id   AF-A0A1E1X0S4-F1
#
_cell.length_a   1.000
_cell.length_b   1.000
_cell.length_c   1.000
_cell.angle_alpha   90.00
_cell.angle_beta   90.00
_cell.angle_gamma   90.00
#
_symmetry.space_group_name_H-M   'P 1'
#
loop_
_entity.id
_entity.type
_entity.pdbx_description
1 polymer ?
#
loop_
_entity_poly.entity_id
_entity_poly.type
_entity_poly.pdbx_seq_one_letter_code
_entity_poly.pdbx_strand_id
1 'polypeptide(L)'
;MKIIGLNAFRAHKEVIPLVGIMSVATIGCLGFCCYSLMKPDVMFSRKDKLPSWMRYSADKKQKMYTSDKNWKLDERTVELEKLRKEIGSAR
;
A
#
# COMPACT_ATOMS: atom_id res chain seq x y z
N MET A 1 -34.17 -0.37 8.90
CA MET A 1 -33.60 -1.21 7.83
C MET A 1 -33.45 -2.63 8.34
N LYS A 2 -34.14 -3.61 7.74
CA LYS A 2 -33.89 -5.04 8.05
C LYS A 2 -32.63 -5.45 7.29
N ILE A 3 -31.54 -5.72 8.01
CA ILE A 3 -30.34 -6.30 7.41
C ILE A 3 -30.67 -7.77 7.14
N ILE A 4 -30.99 -8.08 5.88
CA ILE A 4 -31.31 -9.42 5.41
C ILE A 4 -30.07 -10.29 5.66
N GLY A 5 -30.19 -11.26 6.58
CA GLY A 5 -29.10 -12.20 6.93
C GLY A 5 -28.73 -12.25 8.41
N LEU A 6 -29.05 -11.24 9.22
CA LEU A 6 -28.65 -11.25 10.65
C LEU A 6 -29.32 -12.37 11.45
N ASN A 7 -30.56 -12.74 11.09
CA ASN A 7 -31.29 -13.84 11.72
C ASN A 7 -30.66 -15.21 11.44
N ALA A 8 -29.94 -15.37 10.31
CA ALA A 8 -29.28 -16.62 9.96
C ALA A 8 -28.11 -16.94 10.91
N PHE A 9 -27.36 -15.92 11.37
CA PHE A 9 -26.30 -16.10 12.36
C PHE A 9 -26.83 -16.52 13.74
N ARG A 10 -28.08 -16.15 14.06
CA ARG A 10 -28.72 -16.53 15.33
C ARG A 10 -29.24 -17.96 15.30
N ALA A 11 -29.70 -18.42 14.14
CA ALA A 11 -30.16 -19.78 13.90
C ALA A 11 -28.99 -20.77 13.71
N HIS A 12 -27.92 -20.36 13.03
CA HIS A 12 -26.77 -21.20 12.67
C HIS A 12 -25.46 -20.56 13.14
N LYS A 13 -25.09 -20.81 14.40
CA LYS A 13 -23.91 -20.22 15.04
C LYS A 13 -22.59 -20.72 14.43
N GLU A 14 -22.61 -21.89 13.80
CA GLU A 14 -21.46 -22.49 13.11
C GLU A 14 -20.99 -21.69 11.88
N VAL A 15 -21.85 -20.82 11.33
CA VAL A 15 -21.54 -19.98 10.16
C VAL A 15 -20.70 -18.74 10.55
N ILE A 16 -20.69 -18.37 11.82
CA ILE A 16 -19.96 -17.20 12.35
C ILE A 16 -18.45 -17.27 12.05
N PRO A 17 -17.72 -18.35 12.41
CA PRO A 17 -16.28 -18.43 12.11
C PRO A 17 -15.97 -18.40 10.61
N LEU A 18 -16.83 -19.03 9.79
CA LEU A 18 -16.66 -19.06 8.33
C LEU A 18 -16.75 -17.65 7.74
N VAL A 19 -17.78 -16.88 8.12
CA VAL A 19 -17.94 -15.49 7.68
C VAL A 19 -16.84 -14.60 8.25
N GLY A 20 -16.35 -14.89 9.46
CA GLY A 20 -15.17 -14.25 10.04
C GLY A 20 -13.96 -14.32 9.10
N ILE A 21 -13.55 -15.53 8.71
CA ILE A 21 -12.40 -15.74 7.81
C ILE A 21 -12.65 -15.08 6.45
N MET A 22 -13.85 -15.25 5.88
CA MET A 22 -14.20 -14.66 4.59
C MET A 22 -14.13 -13.13 4.62
N SER A 23 -14.59 -12.51 5.70
CA SER A 23 -14.53 -11.05 5.86
C SER A 23 -13.09 -10.56 5.95
N VAL A 24 -12.23 -11.23 6.73
CA VAL A 24 -10.80 -10.91 6.82
C VAL A 24 -10.12 -11.04 5.47
N ALA A 25 -10.40 -12.12 4.72
CA ALA A 25 -9.86 -12.32 3.38
C ALA A 25 -10.31 -11.22 2.40
N THR A 26 -11.58 -10.84 2.44
CA THR A 26 -12.15 -9.81 1.56
C THR A 26 -11.56 -8.43 1.85
N ILE A 27 -11.49 -8.06 3.14
CA ILE A 27 -10.86 -6.80 3.57
C ILE A 27 -9.37 -6.79 3.22
N GLY A 28 -8.67 -7.90 3.43
CA GLY A 28 -7.27 -8.05 3.06
C GLY A 28 -7.02 -7.88 1.57
N CYS A 29 -7.87 -8.47 0.73
CA CYS A 29 -7.80 -8.32 -0.73
C CYS A 29 -8.02 -6.86 -1.16
N LEU A 30 -9.07 -6.22 -0.66
CA LEU A 30 -9.35 -4.81 -0.95
C LEU A 30 -8.21 -3.89 -0.47
N GLY A 31 -7.69 -4.12 0.73
CA GLY A 31 -6.55 -3.38 1.28
C GLY A 31 -5.29 -3.55 0.41
N PHE A 32 -5.02 -4.76 -0.06
CA PHE A 32 -3.90 -5.04 -0.96
C PHE A 32 -4.07 -4.39 -2.34
N CYS A 33 -5.27 -4.44 -2.92
CA CYS A 33 -5.57 -3.75 -4.18
C CYS A 33 -5.32 -2.24 -4.06
N CYS A 34 -5.85 -1.59 -3.02
CA CYS A 34 -5.62 -0.16 -2.78
C CYS A 34 -4.14 0.15 -2.59
N TYR A 35 -3.42 -0.60 -1.75
CA TYR A 35 -1.98 -0.42 -1.54
C TYR A 35 -1.17 -0.60 -2.83
N SER A 36 -1.49 -1.61 -3.64
CA SER A 36 -0.79 -1.91 -4.88
C SER A 36 -0.94 -0.75 -5.88
N LEU A 37 -2.16 -0.22 -6.00
CA LEU A 37 -2.45 0.93 -6.85
C LEU A 37 -1.74 2.22 -6.40
N MET A 38 -1.52 2.40 -5.09
CA MET A 38 -0.84 3.59 -4.57
C MET A 38 0.69 3.57 -4.72
N LYS A 39 1.27 2.51 -5.28
CA LYS A 39 2.73 2.41 -5.47
C LYS A 39 3.25 3.43 -6.48
N PRO A 40 4.42 4.04 -6.23
CA PRO A 40 5.03 4.99 -7.16
C PRO A 40 5.35 4.38 -8.53
N ASP A 41 5.50 3.06 -8.59
CA ASP A 41 5.79 2.32 -9.82
C ASP A 41 4.56 2.17 -10.75
N VAL A 42 3.35 2.30 -10.20
CA VAL A 42 2.11 2.14 -10.97
C VAL A 42 1.81 3.43 -11.73
N MET A 43 1.84 3.34 -13.05
CA MET A 43 1.49 4.44 -13.93
C MET A 43 0.00 4.39 -14.31
N PHE A 44 -0.79 5.33 -13.79
CA PHE A 44 -2.21 5.47 -14.15
C PHE A 44 -2.41 6.14 -15.52
N SER A 45 -1.48 7.02 -15.92
CA SER A 45 -1.56 7.77 -17.17
C SER A 45 -0.23 7.76 -17.89
N ARG A 46 -0.26 7.44 -19.20
CA ARG A 46 0.92 7.57 -20.08
C ARG A 46 1.33 9.02 -20.33
N LYS A 47 0.49 10.01 -20.00
CA LYS A 47 0.78 11.44 -20.21
C LYS A 47 1.61 12.06 -19.09
N ASP A 48 1.83 11.33 -17.99
CA ASP A 48 2.60 11.88 -16.89
C ASP A 48 4.06 12.08 -17.30
N LYS A 49 4.55 13.32 -17.15
CA LYS A 49 5.92 13.70 -17.55
C LYS A 49 7.00 13.12 -16.65
N LEU A 50 6.65 12.73 -15.42
CA LEU A 50 7.61 12.16 -14.47
C LEU A 50 7.62 10.63 -14.58
N PRO A 51 8.77 10.04 -14.93
CA PRO A 51 8.95 8.60 -14.92
C PRO A 51 8.70 7.99 -13.54
N SER A 52 8.27 6.73 -13.48
CA SER A 52 7.92 6.01 -12.25
C SER A 52 9.06 5.98 -11.22
N TRP A 53 10.28 5.70 -11.67
CA TRP A 53 11.47 5.68 -10.80
C TRP A 53 11.80 7.04 -10.20
N MET A 54 11.38 8.16 -10.81
CA MET A 54 11.54 9.48 -10.21
C MET A 54 10.50 9.74 -9.12
N ARG A 55 9.39 9.01 -9.06
CA ARG A 55 8.39 9.18 -7.98
C ARG A 55 8.81 8.48 -6.70
N TYR A 56 9.78 7.58 -6.78
CA TYR A 56 10.33 6.87 -5.64
C TYR A 56 11.14 7.81 -4.73
N SER A 57 10.92 7.71 -3.42
CA SER A 57 11.70 8.36 -2.36
C SER A 57 12.27 7.29 -1.45
N ALA A 58 13.60 7.27 -1.26
CA ALA A 58 14.27 6.28 -0.43
C ALA A 58 13.98 6.51 1.07
N ASP A 59 13.71 7.75 1.46
CA ASP A 59 13.38 8.14 2.84
C ASP A 59 12.11 7.45 3.38
N LYS A 60 11.19 7.05 2.50
CA LYS A 60 9.89 6.51 2.90
C LYS A 60 9.88 4.99 2.78
N LYS A 61 9.50 4.33 3.87
CA LYS A 61 9.19 2.89 3.87
C LYS A 61 8.07 2.62 2.88
N GLN A 62 8.36 1.79 1.89
CA GLN A 62 7.39 1.49 0.83
C GLN A 62 6.52 0.27 1.17
N LYS A 63 7.01 -0.71 1.94
CA LYS A 63 6.29 -1.98 2.16
C LYS A 63 5.22 -1.83 3.24
N MET A 64 4.11 -2.57 3.10
CA MET A 64 3.05 -2.64 4.13
C MET A 64 3.61 -2.95 5.52
N TYR A 65 4.62 -3.81 5.58
CA TYR A 65 5.33 -4.14 6.80
C TYR A 65 6.84 -3.98 6.57
N THR A 66 7.49 -3.19 7.42
CA THR A 66 8.94 -3.00 7.43
C THR A 66 9.41 -2.85 8.87
N SER A 67 10.13 -3.86 9.36
CA SER A 67 10.73 -3.83 10.68
C SER A 67 11.86 -2.80 10.73
N ASP A 68 11.83 -1.90 11.71
CA ASP A 68 12.83 -0.84 11.90
C ASP A 68 14.26 -1.36 12.05
N LYS A 69 14.43 -2.53 12.66
CA LYS A 69 15.77 -3.14 12.85
C LYS A 69 16.51 -3.41 11.53
N ASN A 70 15.78 -3.70 10.46
CA ASN A 70 16.34 -4.06 9.15
C ASN A 70 16.30 -2.88 8.16
N TRP A 71 15.63 -1.78 8.52
CA TRP A 71 15.51 -0.61 7.67
C TRP A 71 16.56 0.43 8.07
N LYS A 72 17.58 0.57 7.24
CA LYS A 72 18.54 1.67 7.32
C LYS A 72 18.53 2.38 5.97
N LEU A 73 18.48 3.70 6.04
CA LEU A 73 18.69 4.53 4.86
C LEU A 73 20.18 4.41 4.50
N ASP A 74 20.47 3.90 3.30
CA ASP A 74 21.85 3.77 2.84
C ASP A 74 22.42 5.17 2.59
N GLU A 75 23.65 5.44 3.01
CA GLU A 75 24.31 6.75 2.84
C GLU A 75 24.33 7.16 1.37
N ARG A 76 24.51 6.17 0.48
CA ARG A 76 24.44 6.33 -0.98
C ARG A 76 23.10 6.88 -1.45
N THR A 77 22.00 6.44 -0.85
CA THR A 77 20.66 6.92 -1.22
C THR A 77 20.43 8.36 -0.78
N VAL A 78 21.00 8.77 0.35
CA VAL A 78 20.95 10.16 0.83
C VAL A 78 21.72 11.09 -0.11
N GLU A 79 22.92 10.68 -0.54
CA GLU A 79 23.72 11.46 -1.50
C GLU A 79 23.00 11.61 -2.85
N LEU A 80 22.43 10.53 -3.37
CA LEU A 80 21.64 10.57 -4.60
C LEU A 80 20.41 11.50 -4.47
N GLU A 81 19.74 11.51 -3.32
CA GLU A 81 18.64 12.43 -3.07
C GLU A 81 19.09 13.90 -2.96
N LYS A 82 20.26 14.17 -2.37
CA LYS A 82 20.86 15.51 -2.33
C LYS A 82 21.21 16.00 -3.74
N LEU A 83 21.95 15.19 -4.50
CA LEU A 83 22.28 15.48 -5.90
C LEU A 83 21.01 15.69 -6.73
N ARG A 84 19.98 14.88 -6.48
CA ARG A 84 18.67 15.07 -7.12
C ARG A 84 18.03 16.41 -6.77
N LYS A 85 18.08 16.84 -5.50
CA LYS A 85 17.55 18.15 -5.09
C LYS A 85 18.36 19.27 -5.74
N GLU A 86 19.67 19.14 -5.88
CA GLU A 86 20.54 20.11 -6.55
C GLU A 86 20.26 20.20 -8.05
N ILE A 87 20.18 19.07 -8.74
CA ILE A 87 19.89 18.99 -10.18
C ILE A 87 18.44 19.38 -10.48
N GLY A 88 17.50 18.95 -9.63
CA GLY A 88 16.07 19.23 -9.76
C GLY A 88 15.66 20.65 -9.32
N SER A 89 16.46 21.31 -8.48
CA SER A 89 16.32 22.73 -8.11
C SER A 89 16.93 23.67 -9.16
N ALA A 90 17.70 23.14 -10.13
CA ALA A 90 18.27 23.91 -11.24
C ALA A 90 17.33 24.03 -12.46
N ARG A 91 16.01 23.78 -12.28
CA ARG A 91 15.00 23.89 -13.34
C ARG A 91 13.81 24.73 -12.92
#